data_AF-B5VK60-F1
#
_entry.id   AF-B5VK60-F1
#
_cell.length_a   1.000
_cell.length_b   1.000
_cell.length_c   1.000
_cell.angle_alpha   90.00
_cell.angle_beta   90.00
_cell.angle_gamma   90.00
#
_symmetry.space_group_name_H-M   'P 1'
#
loop_
_entity.id
_entity.type
_entity.pdbx_description
1 polymer ?
#
loop_
_entity_poly.entity_id
_entity_poly.type
_entity_poly.pdbx_seq_one_letter_code
_entity_poly.pdbx_strand_id
1 'polypeptide(L)'
;MNRANNSRNFTTNIKLQRQHFGEEIQGGSQLVISTNSDASDKLLMLFNLTLGVNQENLKNVLENISQVQIAQIRVRDLPSGSATAKVRLAYPTTQSLEKVRKLFHGALVDGRRIQVVIASDESSHLSY
;
A
#
# COMPACT_ATOMS: atom_id res chain seq x y z
N MET A 1 -21.07 2.45 -82.68
CA MET A 1 -21.90 3.65 -82.91
C MET A 1 -22.77 3.90 -81.68
N ASN A 2 -22.78 5.16 -81.21
CA ASN A 2 -23.73 5.85 -80.33
C ASN A 2 -23.94 5.51 -78.84
N ARG A 3 -23.32 6.41 -78.03
CA ARG A 3 -23.69 7.03 -76.74
C ARG A 3 -25.18 6.99 -76.32
N ALA A 4 -25.42 6.85 -75.02
CA ALA A 4 -26.11 7.89 -74.21
C ALA A 4 -26.01 7.62 -72.70
N ASN A 5 -25.53 8.63 -71.97
CA ASN A 5 -25.66 8.81 -70.52
C ASN A 5 -27.13 8.94 -70.13
N ASN A 6 -27.54 8.39 -68.99
CA ASN A 6 -28.54 9.07 -68.17
C ASN A 6 -28.38 8.76 -66.68
N SER A 7 -28.08 9.81 -65.93
CA SER A 7 -27.99 9.86 -64.49
C SER A 7 -29.39 10.13 -63.92
N ARG A 8 -29.84 9.33 -62.96
CA ARG A 8 -30.93 9.72 -62.05
C ARG A 8 -30.64 9.23 -60.63
N ASN A 9 -30.25 10.19 -59.80
CA ASN A 9 -30.23 10.09 -58.35
C ASN A 9 -31.67 9.89 -57.84
N PHE A 10 -31.92 8.81 -57.11
CA PHE A 10 -33.08 8.71 -56.23
C PHE A 10 -32.59 8.59 -54.79
N THR A 11 -32.75 9.70 -54.08
CA THR A 11 -32.54 9.85 -52.65
C THR A 11 -33.64 9.08 -51.92
N THR A 12 -33.30 7.97 -51.26
CA THR A 12 -34.17 7.34 -50.27
C THR A 12 -33.50 7.40 -48.90
N ASN A 13 -33.96 8.34 -48.09
CA ASN A 13 -33.68 8.42 -46.66
C ASN A 13 -34.25 7.20 -45.96
N ILE A 14 -33.43 6.17 -45.72
CA ILE A 14 -33.75 5.12 -44.76
C ILE A 14 -32.88 5.36 -43.53
N LYS A 15 -33.53 5.93 -42.52
CA LYS A 15 -33.05 6.22 -41.18
C LYS A 15 -32.67 4.89 -40.51
N LEU A 16 -31.44 4.42 -40.72
CA LEU A 16 -30.89 3.27 -40.03
C LEU A 16 -30.72 3.67 -38.56
N GLN A 17 -31.67 3.25 -37.74
CA GLN A 17 -31.69 3.43 -36.30
C GLN A 17 -30.49 2.66 -35.73
N ARG A 18 -29.37 3.37 -35.51
CA ARG A 18 -28.24 2.88 -34.71
C ARG A 18 -28.78 2.56 -33.32
N GLN A 19 -28.99 1.28 -33.05
CA GLN A 19 -29.08 0.81 -31.68
C GLN A 19 -27.71 1.06 -31.05
N HIS A 20 -27.68 2.07 -30.18
CA HIS A 20 -26.57 2.34 -29.28
C HIS A 20 -26.38 1.14 -28.36
N PHE A 21 -25.45 0.25 -28.70
CA PHE A 21 -24.74 -0.59 -27.75
C PHE A 21 -23.29 -0.12 -27.73
N GLY A 22 -23.09 1.01 -27.09
CA GLY A 22 -21.79 1.49 -26.68
C GLY A 22 -21.99 1.99 -25.26
N GLU A 23 -21.93 1.07 -24.30
CA GLU A 23 -21.71 1.44 -22.91
C GLU A 23 -20.41 2.25 -22.87
N GLU A 24 -20.56 3.55 -22.61
CA GLU A 24 -19.47 4.38 -22.15
C GLU A 24 -18.87 3.72 -20.91
N ILE A 25 -17.65 3.18 -21.04
CA ILE A 25 -16.77 2.96 -19.88
C ILE A 25 -16.29 4.35 -19.44
N GLN A 26 -17.21 5.15 -18.90
CA GLN A 26 -16.87 6.36 -18.18
C GLN A 26 -16.41 5.93 -16.79
N GLY A 27 -15.10 6.05 -16.55
CA GLY A 27 -14.52 5.89 -15.21
C GLY A 27 -13.37 4.87 -15.13
N GLY A 28 -12.44 4.88 -16.09
CA GLY A 28 -11.14 4.27 -15.85
C GLY A 28 -10.48 4.98 -14.67
N SER A 29 -10.26 4.27 -13.55
CA SER A 29 -9.55 4.82 -12.40
C SER A 29 -8.16 5.27 -12.86
N GLN A 30 -7.91 6.58 -12.88
CA GLN A 30 -6.61 7.14 -13.23
C GLN A 30 -5.58 6.64 -12.22
N LEU A 31 -4.60 5.87 -12.68
CA LEU A 31 -3.47 5.45 -11.86
C LEU A 31 -2.58 6.67 -11.59
N VAL A 32 -2.65 7.20 -10.38
CA VAL A 32 -1.75 8.26 -9.91
C VAL A 32 -0.62 7.61 -9.11
N ILE A 33 0.62 7.82 -9.54
CA ILE A 33 1.83 7.30 -8.88
C ILE A 33 2.63 8.48 -8.33
N SER A 34 3.02 8.42 -7.06
CA SER A 34 4.02 9.31 -6.48
C SER A 34 5.39 8.65 -6.53
N THR A 35 6.39 9.37 -7.01
CA THR A 35 7.80 8.92 -6.98
C THR A 35 8.52 9.32 -5.70
N ASN A 36 7.88 10.13 -4.83
CA ASN A 36 8.45 10.42 -3.52
C ASN A 36 8.31 9.18 -2.64
N SER A 37 9.45 8.55 -2.36
CA SER A 37 9.53 7.36 -1.51
C SER A 37 9.94 7.68 -0.07
N ASP A 38 10.19 8.95 0.26
CA ASP A 38 10.51 9.36 1.62
C ASP A 38 9.36 9.00 2.56
N ALA A 39 9.73 8.40 3.70
CA ALA A 39 8.78 7.99 4.73
C ALA A 39 9.35 8.28 6.13
N SER A 40 10.14 9.35 6.24
CA SER A 40 10.77 9.79 7.48
C SER A 40 9.78 10.09 8.61
N ASP A 41 8.54 10.40 8.28
CA ASP A 41 7.43 10.60 9.22
C ASP A 41 6.69 9.30 9.59
N LYS A 42 7.18 8.13 9.18
CA LYS A 42 6.51 6.84 9.40
C LYS A 42 7.35 5.86 10.21
N LEU A 43 6.63 4.99 10.92
CA LEU A 43 7.21 3.91 11.69
C LEU A 43 6.39 2.62 11.54
N LEU A 44 6.94 1.51 12.01
CA LEU A 44 6.25 0.23 12.11
C LEU A 44 5.73 0.04 13.53
N MET A 45 4.47 -0.35 13.65
CA MET A 45 3.88 -0.84 14.88
C MET A 45 3.69 -2.34 14.79
N LEU A 46 4.30 -3.05 15.73
CA LEU A 46 4.15 -4.49 15.91
C LEU A 46 3.21 -4.73 17.08
N PHE A 47 2.22 -5.60 16.88
CA PHE A 47 1.23 -5.97 17.89
C PHE A 47 1.24 -7.47 18.15
N ASN A 48 0.67 -7.84 19.29
CA ASN A 48 0.50 -9.22 19.75
C ASN A 48 1.82 -9.98 19.98
N LEU A 49 2.88 -9.26 20.35
CA LEU A 49 4.15 -9.86 20.77
C LEU A 49 4.01 -10.56 22.12
N THR A 50 4.94 -11.47 22.42
CA THR A 50 5.03 -12.11 23.73
C THR A 50 5.43 -11.09 24.79
N LEU A 51 4.88 -11.23 25.99
CA LEU A 51 5.19 -10.37 27.12
C LEU A 51 6.66 -10.52 27.51
N GLY A 52 7.34 -9.39 27.79
CA GLY A 52 8.77 -9.40 28.12
C GLY A 52 9.67 -9.77 26.94
N VAL A 53 9.20 -9.62 25.69
CA VAL A 53 10.02 -9.83 24.49
C VAL A 53 11.29 -8.98 24.58
N ASN A 54 12.44 -9.62 24.35
CA ASN A 54 13.72 -8.93 24.44
C ASN A 54 13.87 -7.96 23.25
N GLN A 55 14.00 -6.68 23.55
CA GLN A 55 14.07 -5.60 22.57
C GLN A 55 15.26 -5.75 21.60
N GLU A 56 16.44 -6.14 22.11
CA GLU A 56 17.65 -6.25 21.31
C GLU A 56 17.59 -7.46 20.38
N ASN A 57 17.10 -8.59 20.88
CA ASN A 57 16.88 -9.78 20.05
C ASN A 57 15.85 -9.51 18.95
N LEU A 58 14.74 -8.85 19.28
CA LEU A 58 13.73 -8.47 18.31
C LEU A 58 14.31 -7.55 17.22
N LYS A 59 15.12 -6.56 17.61
CA LYS A 59 15.83 -5.70 16.66
C LYS A 59 16.71 -6.53 15.72
N ASN A 60 17.59 -7.36 16.28
CA ASN A 60 18.53 -8.18 15.49
C ASN A 60 17.80 -9.10 14.51
N VAL A 61 16.70 -9.73 14.94
CA VAL A 61 15.88 -10.60 14.06
C VAL A 61 15.25 -9.80 12.92
N LEU A 62 14.66 -8.63 13.22
CA LEU A 62 14.07 -7.76 12.20
C LEU A 62 15.13 -7.31 11.18
N GLU A 63 16.31 -6.87 11.64
CA GLU A 63 17.40 -6.43 10.76
C GLU A 63 17.93 -7.58 9.89
N ASN A 64 18.20 -8.75 10.49
CA ASN A 64 18.78 -9.90 9.79
C ASN A 64 17.86 -10.46 8.70
N ILE A 65 16.55 -10.55 8.94
CA ILE A 65 15.63 -11.12 7.97
C ILE A 65 15.23 -10.08 6.91
N SER A 66 14.98 -8.83 7.31
CA SER A 66 14.55 -7.80 6.36
C SER A 66 15.71 -7.18 5.58
N GLN A 67 16.95 -7.32 6.05
CA GLN A 67 18.10 -6.60 5.51
C GLN A 67 17.86 -5.08 5.50
N VAL A 68 17.25 -4.56 6.56
CA VAL A 68 16.96 -3.13 6.77
C VAL A 68 17.48 -2.74 8.16
N GLN A 69 18.19 -1.62 8.25
CA GLN A 69 18.71 -1.12 9.52
C GLN A 69 17.62 -0.43 10.35
N ILE A 70 17.61 -0.72 11.65
CA ILE A 70 16.69 -0.15 12.64
C ILE A 70 17.44 0.89 13.47
N ALA A 71 17.01 2.15 13.37
CA ALA A 71 17.54 3.22 14.20
C ALA A 71 17.05 3.10 15.66
N GLN A 72 15.78 2.79 15.84
CA GLN A 72 15.18 2.74 17.17
C GLN A 72 14.07 1.70 17.24
N ILE A 73 14.05 0.96 18.35
CA ILE A 73 12.93 0.10 18.72
C ILE A 73 12.52 0.44 20.15
N ARG A 74 11.22 0.42 20.44
CA ARG A 74 10.68 0.57 21.79
C ARG A 74 9.58 -0.44 22.01
N VAL A 75 9.81 -1.36 22.93
CA VAL A 75 8.83 -2.37 23.34
C VAL A 75 8.01 -1.83 24.52
N ARG A 76 6.72 -2.16 24.55
CA ARG A 76 5.83 -1.89 25.68
C ARG A 76 4.92 -3.10 25.90
N ASP A 77 5.01 -3.66 27.10
CA ASP A 77 4.07 -4.66 27.58
C ASP A 77 2.69 -4.02 27.85
N LEU A 78 1.64 -4.76 27.56
CA LEU A 78 0.25 -4.39 27.79
C LEU A 78 -0.35 -5.23 28.92
N PRO A 79 -1.31 -4.68 29.69
CA PRO A 79 -2.02 -5.42 30.76
C PRO A 79 -2.78 -6.66 30.26
N SER A 80 -3.04 -6.76 28.96
CA SER A 80 -3.67 -7.91 28.32
C SER A 80 -2.80 -9.18 28.27
N GLY A 81 -1.54 -9.11 28.73
CA GLY A 81 -0.59 -10.23 28.63
C GLY A 81 0.09 -10.36 27.27
N SER A 82 0.16 -9.26 26.52
CA SER A 82 0.86 -9.16 25.22
C SER A 82 1.74 -7.91 25.20
N ALA A 83 2.68 -7.83 24.26
CA ALA A 83 3.49 -6.64 24.04
C ALA A 83 3.23 -5.99 22.67
N THR A 84 3.66 -4.74 22.56
CA THR A 84 3.71 -3.96 21.32
C THR A 84 5.11 -3.40 21.13
N ALA A 85 5.50 -3.15 19.89
CA ALA A 85 6.76 -2.48 19.61
C ALA A 85 6.57 -1.37 18.58
N LYS A 86 7.19 -0.22 18.82
CA LYS A 86 7.39 0.84 17.83
C LYS A 86 8.79 0.68 17.25
N VAL A 87 8.90 0.65 15.93
CA VAL A 87 10.18 0.45 15.22
C VAL A 87 10.35 1.55 14.18
N ARG A 88 11.43 2.33 14.33
CA ARG A 88 11.89 3.33 13.36
C ARG A 88 13.08 2.76 12.58
N LEU A 89 12.99 2.82 11.26
CA LEU A 89 14.09 2.44 10.37
C LEU A 89 15.13 3.57 10.35
N ALA A 90 16.40 3.23 10.12
CA ALA A 90 17.47 4.22 10.01
C ALA A 90 17.36 5.07 8.73
N TYR A 91 16.91 4.44 7.63
CA TYR A 91 16.70 5.09 6.35
C TYR A 91 15.30 4.74 5.82
N PRO A 92 14.24 5.34 6.39
CA PRO A 92 12.87 4.97 6.10
C PRO A 92 12.45 5.39 4.69
N THR A 93 12.12 4.40 3.87
CA THR A 93 11.42 4.59 2.59
C THR A 93 10.13 3.80 2.58
N THR A 94 9.15 4.21 1.76
CA THR A 94 7.89 3.47 1.59
C THR A 94 8.15 2.00 1.24
N GLN A 95 9.13 1.73 0.38
CA GLN A 95 9.51 0.38 -0.01
C GLN A 95 10.09 -0.43 1.17
N SER A 96 10.99 0.16 1.96
CA SER A 96 11.59 -0.53 3.11
C SER A 96 10.56 -0.86 4.20
N LEU A 97 9.64 0.05 4.51
CA LEU A 97 8.56 -0.16 5.47
C LEU A 97 7.61 -1.27 5.00
N GLU A 98 7.20 -1.23 3.74
CA GLU A 98 6.36 -2.28 3.16
C GLU A 98 7.08 -3.63 3.07
N LYS A 99 8.40 -3.65 2.82
CA LYS A 99 9.20 -4.87 2.85
C LYS A 99 9.14 -5.52 4.23
N VAL A 100 9.43 -4.77 5.30
CA VAL A 100 9.36 -5.30 6.67
C VAL A 100 7.94 -5.73 7.01
N ARG A 101 6.93 -4.91 6.68
CA ARG A 101 5.53 -5.24 6.91
C ARG A 101 5.15 -6.56 6.23
N LYS A 102 5.45 -6.74 4.94
CA LYS A 102 5.11 -7.97 4.19
C LYS A 102 5.81 -9.21 4.75
N LEU A 103 7.05 -9.08 5.20
CA LEU A 103 7.79 -10.21 5.77
C LEU A 103 7.25 -10.67 7.12
N PHE A 104 6.84 -9.73 7.98
CA PHE A 104 6.54 -10.00 9.38
C PHE A 104 5.06 -9.98 9.73
N HIS A 105 4.21 -9.35 8.93
CA HIS A 105 2.77 -9.34 9.19
C HIS A 105 2.21 -10.76 9.09
N GLY A 106 1.66 -11.26 10.19
CA GLY A 106 1.15 -12.62 10.29
C GLY A 106 2.21 -13.69 10.58
N ALA A 107 3.47 -13.31 10.78
CA ALA A 107 4.53 -14.23 11.17
C ALA A 107 4.34 -14.73 12.61
N LEU A 108 4.89 -15.91 12.91
CA LEU A 108 4.97 -16.44 14.27
C LEU A 108 6.27 -15.96 14.93
N VAL A 109 6.15 -15.21 16.02
CA VAL A 109 7.25 -14.80 16.88
C VAL A 109 6.98 -15.36 18.26
N ASP A 110 7.87 -16.21 18.76
CA ASP A 110 7.72 -16.91 20.04
C ASP A 110 6.34 -17.59 20.21
N GLY A 111 5.85 -18.20 19.14
CA GLY A 111 4.56 -18.90 19.09
C GLY A 111 3.33 -17.99 18.94
N ARG A 112 3.50 -16.66 18.84
CA ARG A 112 2.40 -15.72 18.63
C ARG A 112 2.37 -15.18 17.22
N ARG A 113 1.19 -15.14 16.60
CA ARG A 113 0.98 -14.49 15.32
C ARG A 113 0.98 -12.97 15.52
N ILE A 114 1.99 -12.29 14.99
CA ILE A 114 2.12 -10.83 15.15
C ILE A 114 1.39 -10.09 14.03
N GLN A 115 1.00 -8.85 14.32
CA GLN A 115 0.45 -7.94 13.32
C GLN A 115 1.40 -6.76 13.15
N VAL A 116 1.72 -6.42 11.91
CA VAL A 116 2.56 -5.26 11.57
C VAL A 116 1.75 -4.23 10.80
N VAL A 117 1.79 -2.99 11.25
CA VAL A 117 1.10 -1.83 10.66
C VAL A 117 2.10 -0.71 10.45
N ILE A 118 2.01 0.01 9.33
CA ILE A 118 2.75 1.26 9.13
C ILE A 118 1.88 2.38 9.68
N ALA A 119 2.44 3.16 10.59
CA ALA A 119 1.76 4.29 11.21
C ALA A 119 2.57 5.57 11.00
N SER A 120 1.87 6.71 10.96
CA SER A 120 2.52 8.00 11.08
C SER A 120 3.07 8.18 12.49
N ASP A 121 4.28 8.69 12.56
CA ASP A 121 4.97 8.98 13.80
C ASP A 121 4.51 10.34 14.33
N GLU A 122 3.34 10.35 14.96
CA GLU A 122 2.87 11.53 15.68
C GLU A 122 3.67 11.71 16.97
N SER A 123 4.88 12.24 16.80
CA SER A 123 5.69 12.80 17.88
C SER A 123 5.08 14.14 18.30
N SER A 124 4.09 14.07 19.20
CA SER A 124 3.83 15.04 20.27
C SER A 124 4.04 16.53 19.96
N HIS A 125 3.16 17.14 19.15
CA HIS A 125 2.94 18.60 19.15
C HIS A 125 1.67 18.97 19.93
N LEU A 126 1.53 18.44 21.15
CA LEU A 126 0.53 18.91 22.12
C LEU A 126 1.26 19.62 23.25
N SER A 127 1.62 20.88 23.00
CA SER A 127 1.89 21.86 24.04
C SER A 127 0.52 22.32 24.57
N TYR A 128 0.21 21.99 25.83
CA TYR A 128 -0.86 22.66 26.58
C TYR A 128 -0.25 23.77 27.44
#